data_AF-A0A946R0E8-F1
#
_entry.id   AF-A0A946R0E8-F1
#
_cell.length_a   1.000
_cell.length_b   1.000
_cell.length_c   1.000
_cell.angle_alpha   90.00
_cell.angle_beta   90.00
_cell.angle_gamma   90.00
#
_symmetry.space_group_name_H-M   'P 1'
#
loop_
_entity.id
_entity.type
_entity.pdbx_description
1 polymer ?
#
loop_
_entity_poly.entity_id
_entity_poly.type
_entity_poly.pdbx_seq_one_letter_code
_entity_poly.pdbx_strand_id
1 'polypeptide(L)'
;MSWKKKIQLLDMKSDDPIEARCSQCNYVWYERASYHLHKSYMRQLFLDEFEEKLKCKQWACKGKIKIALTNEAETEGFQGGLA
;
A
#
# COMPACT_ATOMS: atom_id res chain seq x y z
N MET A 1 2.70 18.64 1.79
CA MET A 1 1.61 18.16 0.93
C MET A 1 2.04 16.83 0.32
N SER A 2 1.52 15.72 0.83
CA SER A 2 1.93 14.38 0.39
C SER A 2 1.31 14.06 -0.98
N TRP A 3 2.12 13.59 -1.92
CA TRP A 3 1.70 13.12 -3.24
C TRP A 3 0.58 12.05 -3.17
N LYS A 4 0.51 11.30 -2.07
CA LYS A 4 -0.55 10.33 -1.76
C LYS A 4 -1.98 10.91 -1.75
N LYS A 5 -2.14 12.22 -1.52
CA LYS A 5 -3.46 12.89 -1.60
C LYS A 5 -3.87 13.31 -3.01
N LYS A 6 -2.98 13.16 -3.99
CA LYS A 6 -3.23 13.53 -5.39
C LYS A 6 -3.55 12.33 -6.28
N ILE A 7 -3.15 11.13 -5.86
CA ILE A 7 -3.33 9.89 -6.62
C ILE A 7 -4.51 9.12 -6.02
N GLN A 8 -5.48 8.79 -6.87
CA GLN A 8 -6.59 7.90 -6.53
C GLN A 8 -6.26 6.46 -6.93
N LEU A 9 -6.90 5.51 -6.27
CA LEU A 9 -6.77 4.10 -6.65
C LEU A 9 -7.20 3.83 -8.10
N LEU A 10 -8.16 4.61 -8.62
CA LEU A 10 -8.62 4.58 -10.01
C LEU A 10 -7.56 5.02 -11.04
N ASP A 11 -6.59 5.83 -10.62
CA ASP A 11 -5.51 6.32 -11.48
C ASP A 11 -4.41 5.25 -11.65
N MET A 12 -4.38 4.25 -10.76
CA MET A 12 -3.44 3.14 -10.82
C MET A 12 -3.87 2.09 -11.86
N LYS A 13 -2.90 1.44 -12.50
CA LYS A 13 -3.17 0.29 -13.37
C LYS A 13 -3.52 -0.90 -12.50
N SER A 14 -4.33 -1.80 -13.04
CA SER A 14 -4.81 -2.97 -12.31
C SER A 14 -3.69 -3.92 -11.84
N ASP A 15 -2.55 -3.91 -12.51
CA ASP A 15 -1.38 -4.73 -12.16
C ASP A 15 -0.36 -4.01 -11.27
N ASP A 16 -0.55 -2.71 -10.99
CA ASP A 16 0.38 -1.96 -10.14
C ASP A 16 0.46 -2.60 -8.72
N PRO A 17 1.67 -2.98 -8.28
CA PRO A 17 1.88 -3.48 -6.93
C PRO A 17 1.84 -2.35 -5.91
N ILE A 18 1.01 -2.53 -4.88
CA ILE A 18 0.92 -1.67 -3.71
C ILE A 18 1.63 -2.40 -2.57
N GLU A 19 2.78 -1.88 -2.15
CA GLU A 19 3.45 -2.37 -0.95
C GLU A 19 2.77 -1.77 0.28
N ALA A 20 2.28 -2.61 1.18
CA ALA A 20 1.71 -2.21 2.45
C ALA A 20 2.60 -2.68 3.60
N ARG A 21 3.13 -1.73 4.38
CA ARG A 21 3.98 -1.98 5.55
C ARG A 21 3.28 -1.54 6.83
N CYS A 22 3.23 -2.41 7.83
CA CYS A 22 2.76 -2.02 9.15
C CYS A 22 3.83 -1.20 9.91
N SER A 23 3.44 -0.05 10.45
CA SER A 23 4.34 0.78 11.26
C SER A 23 4.51 0.29 12.71
N GLN A 24 3.91 -0.84 13.09
CA GLN A 24 3.98 -1.38 14.46
C GLN A 24 4.73 -2.71 14.52
N CYS A 25 4.32 -3.69 13.72
CA CYS A 25 4.98 -5.01 13.66
C CYS A 25 5.97 -5.16 12.51
N ASN A 26 6.13 -4.12 11.67
CA ASN A 26 6.97 -4.13 10.48
C ASN A 26 6.61 -5.23 9.45
N TYR A 27 5.41 -5.80 9.54
CA TYR A 27 4.90 -6.76 8.56
C TYR A 27 4.65 -6.07 7.22
N VAL A 28 5.26 -6.58 6.16
CA VAL A 28 5.13 -6.08 4.79
C VAL A 28 4.38 -7.10 3.96
N TRP A 29 3.41 -6.65 3.16
CA TRP A 29 2.78 -7.47 2.15
C TRP A 29 2.51 -6.65 0.90
N TYR A 30 2.39 -7.34 -0.23
CA TYR A 30 2.06 -6.74 -1.51
C TYR A 30 0.59 -7.00 -1.84
N GLU A 31 -0.10 -5.97 -2.28
CA GLU A 31 -1.49 -6.03 -2.71
C GLU A 31 -1.58 -5.46 -4.13
N ARG A 32 -2.48 -5.99 -4.96
CA ARG A 32 -2.66 -5.47 -6.33
C ARG A 32 -3.83 -4.51 -6.35
N ALA A 33 -3.69 -3.39 -7.07
CA ALA A 33 -4.77 -2.42 -7.23
C ALA A 33 -6.05 -3.08 -7.77
N SER A 34 -5.94 -4.06 -8.68
CA SER A 34 -7.05 -4.88 -9.20
C SER A 34 -7.99 -5.40 -8.12
N TYR A 35 -7.48 -5.93 -7.00
CA TYR A 35 -8.31 -6.48 -5.91
C TYR A 35 -9.23 -5.44 -5.26
N HIS A 36 -8.86 -4.15 -5.33
CA HIS A 36 -9.59 -3.05 -4.71
C HIS A 36 -10.42 -2.26 -5.72
N LEU A 37 -10.02 -2.28 -7.01
CA LEU A 37 -10.79 -1.66 -8.09
C LEU A 37 -12.19 -2.25 -8.25
N HIS A 38 -12.35 -3.56 -7.95
CA HIS A 38 -13.68 -4.21 -7.96
C HIS A 38 -14.62 -3.72 -6.84
N LYS A 39 -14.08 -3.08 -5.80
CA LYS A 39 -14.87 -2.59 -4.66
C LYS A 39 -15.24 -1.13 -4.91
N SER A 40 -16.51 -0.87 -5.23
CA SER A 40 -17.03 0.47 -5.54
C SER A 40 -16.73 1.53 -4.48
N TYR A 41 -16.65 1.13 -3.19
CA TYR A 41 -16.34 2.02 -2.07
C TYR A 41 -14.84 2.22 -1.81
N MET A 42 -13.96 1.48 -2.49
CA MET A 42 -12.50 1.61 -2.37
C MET A 42 -11.86 2.26 -3.59
N ARG A 43 -12.40 2.03 -4.79
CA ARG A 43 -11.80 2.53 -6.04
C ARG A 43 -11.66 4.07 -6.09
N GLN A 44 -12.61 4.80 -5.51
CA GLN A 44 -12.62 6.27 -5.48
C GLN A 44 -11.76 6.88 -4.36
N LEU A 45 -11.14 6.05 -3.51
CA LEU A 45 -10.33 6.54 -2.41
C LEU A 45 -8.98 7.03 -2.92
N PHE A 46 -8.50 8.10 -2.29
CA PHE A 46 -7.11 8.52 -2.43
C PHE A 46 -6.19 7.54 -1.71
N LEU A 47 -4.91 7.48 -2.11
CA LEU A 47 -3.92 6.61 -1.48
C LEU A 47 -3.75 6.88 0.02
N ASP A 48 -3.89 8.13 0.46
CA ASP A 48 -3.90 8.51 1.88
C ASP A 48 -5.08 7.88 2.63
N GLU A 49 -6.30 7.98 2.09
CA GLU A 49 -7.50 7.38 2.69
C GLU A 49 -7.47 5.84 2.65
N PHE A 50 -6.87 5.28 1.59
CA PHE A 50 -6.64 3.85 1.47
C PHE A 50 -5.72 3.35 2.60
N GLU A 51 -4.62 4.08 2.85
CA GLU A 51 -3.68 3.82 3.95
C GLU A 51 -4.38 3.85 5.33
N GLU A 52 -5.27 4.82 5.56
CA GLU A 52 -6.03 4.94 6.81
C GLU A 52 -7.09 3.83 7.00
N LYS A 53 -7.68 3.34 5.90
CA LYS A 53 -8.64 2.22 5.97
C LYS A 53 -7.97 0.87 6.15
N LEU A 54 -6.72 0.73 5.72
CA LEU A 54 -5.98 -0.51 5.87
C LEU A 54 -5.59 -0.76 7.34
N LYS A 55 -5.67 -2.02 7.72
CA LYS A 55 -5.21 -2.52 9.02
C LYS A 55 -4.25 -3.67 8.78
N CYS A 56 -3.38 -3.90 9.75
CA CYS A 56 -2.42 -4.99 9.64
C CYS A 56 -3.13 -6.34 9.55
N LYS A 57 -2.68 -7.18 8.61
CA LYS A 57 -3.17 -8.56 8.44
C LYS A 57 -2.54 -9.53 9.44
N GLN A 58 -1.50 -9.12 10.17
CA GLN A 58 -0.84 -9.95 11.16
C GLN A 58 -1.76 -10.22 12.36
N TRP A 59 -1.76 -11.45 12.85
CA TRP A 59 -2.56 -11.85 14.00
C TRP A 59 -2.27 -10.95 15.21
N ALA A 60 -3.32 -10.37 15.80
CA ALA A 60 -3.30 -9.42 16.90
C ALA A 60 -2.70 -8.02 16.62
N CYS A 61 -2.18 -7.74 15.42
CA CYS A 61 -1.72 -6.40 15.09
C CYS A 61 -2.86 -5.56 14.48
N LYS A 62 -3.15 -4.39 15.07
CA LYS A 62 -4.09 -3.39 14.54
C LYS A 62 -3.39 -2.08 14.18
N GLY A 63 -2.08 -2.17 13.93
CA GLY A 63 -1.24 -1.01 13.65
C GLY A 63 -1.63 -0.29 12.36
N LYS A 64 -1.32 1.00 12.32
CA LYS A 64 -1.45 1.80 11.11
C LYS A 64 -0.52 1.28 10.03
N ILE A 65 -1.02 1.28 8.80
CA ILE A 65 -0.29 0.84 7.62
C ILE A 65 0.31 2.06 6.95
N LYS A 66 1.44 1.86 6.28
CA LYS A 66 2.04 2.81 5.36
C LYS A 66 2.13 2.12 4.01
N ILE A 67 1.58 2.75 2.99
CA ILE A 67 1.67 2.23 1.63
C ILE A 67 2.81 2.93 0.88
N ALA A 68 3.51 2.15 0.07
CA ALA A 68 4.48 2.62 -0.90
C ALA A 68 4.09 2.09 -2.29
N LEU A 69 4.15 2.96 -3.30
CA LEU A 69 4.02 2.53 -4.68
C LEU A 69 5.39 2.02 -5.11
N THR A 70 5.49 0.74 -5.40
CA THR A 70 6.67 0.17 -6.05
C THR A 70 6.53 0.45 -7.54
N ASN A 71 7.08 1.57 -8.00
CA ASN A 71 7.30 1.77 -9.42
C ASN A 71 8.30 0.69 -9.87
N GLU A 72 8.03 -0.03 -10.96
CA GLU A 72 8.90 -1.08 -11.51
C GLU A 72 10.35 -0.63 -11.76
N ALA A 73 10.61 0.68 -11.76
CA ALA A 73 11.94 1.27 -11.88
C ALA A 73 12.75 1.34 -10.56
N GLU A 74 12.16 1.04 -9.40
CA GLU A 74 12.83 1.16 -8.08
C GLU A 74 12.90 -0.18 -7.31
N THR A 75 12.72 -1.33 -7.97
CA THR A 75 13.12 -2.64 -7.43
C THR A 75 14.63 -2.89 -7.54
N GLU A 76 15.45 -1.84 -7.43
CA GLU A 76 16.86 -1.95 -7.09
C GLU A 76 17.01 -1.75 -5.58
N GLY A 77 17.42 -2.81 -4.89
CA GLY A 77 17.97 -2.68 -3.54
C GLY A 77 17.03 -3.11 -2.42
N PHE A 78 16.69 -4.40 -2.42
CA PHE A 78 16.59 -5.15 -1.16
C PHE A 78 17.93 -4.96 -0.38
N GLN A 79 18.07 -3.93 0.46
CA GLN A 79 19.11 -3.88 1.48
C GLN A 79 18.65 -4.69 2.70
N GLY A 80 18.60 -6.01 2.49
CA GLY A 80 18.67 -6.97 3.58
C GLY A 80 20.07 -6.92 4.18
N GLY A 81 20.26 -6.09 5.19
CA GLY A 81 21.46 -6.05 6.03
C GLY A 81 21.06 -6.18 7.49
N LEU A 82 20.65 -7.38 7.90
CA LEU A 82 20.86 -7.81 9.27
C LEU A 82 22.36 -8.10 9.41
N ALA A 83 23.11 -7.15 9.97
CA ALA A 83 24.44 -7.35 10.54
C ALA A 83 24.72 -6.23 11.56
#